data_AF-E6N611-F1
#
_entry.id   AF-E6N611-F1
#
_cell.length_a   1.000
_cell.length_b   1.000
_cell.length_c   1.000
_cell.angle_alpha   90.00
_cell.angle_beta   90.00
_cell.angle_gamma   90.00
#
_symmetry.space_group_name_H-M   'P 1'
#
loop_
_entity.id
_entity.type
_entity.pdbx_description
1 polymer ?
#
loop_
_entity_poly.entity_id
_entity_poly.type
_entity_poly.pdbx_seq_one_letter_code
_entity_poly.pdbx_strand_id
1 'polypeptide(L)'
;MNEMQENTPWITEYIKHLVEKYFGPCGLVEDALKELRNLPKNLSKRLGCDEHFWQQYLSDPNNASQKLNAIEGAVNYVGERAHSLSEQHDKDLCYYLNLTLDKQEMTNWLLDYTENFLIPVEKYKNRRVCEE
;
A
#
# COMPACT_ATOMS: atom_id res chain seq x y z
N MET A 1 2.57 -20.36 -22.12
CA MET A 1 2.94 -20.25 -20.69
C MET A 1 2.03 -19.19 -20.12
N ASN A 2 1.11 -19.57 -19.25
CA ASN A 2 0.10 -18.69 -18.70
C ASN A 2 0.78 -17.55 -17.93
N GLU A 3 0.59 -16.32 -18.39
CA GLU A 3 0.65 -15.16 -17.51
C GLU A 3 -0.34 -15.46 -16.38
N MET A 4 0.18 -15.83 -15.21
CA MET A 4 -0.55 -15.57 -13.99
C MET A 4 -0.84 -14.09 -14.03
N GLN A 5 -2.06 -13.73 -14.41
CA GLN A 5 -2.66 -12.46 -14.02
C GLN A 5 -2.33 -12.33 -12.53
N GLU A 6 -1.38 -11.44 -12.20
CA GLU A 6 -1.18 -10.99 -10.83
C GLU A 6 -2.51 -10.35 -10.43
N ASN A 7 -3.41 -11.17 -9.86
CA ASN A 7 -4.71 -10.73 -9.40
C ASN A 7 -4.48 -9.89 -8.15
N THR A 8 -4.13 -8.63 -8.35
CA THR A 8 -4.12 -7.58 -7.33
C THR A 8 -5.33 -6.67 -7.56
N PRO A 9 -6.56 -7.14 -7.27
CA PRO A 9 -7.77 -6.36 -7.52
C PRO A 9 -7.82 -5.06 -6.69
N TRP A 10 -6.99 -4.95 -5.65
CA TRP A 10 -6.80 -3.72 -4.89
C TRP A 10 -5.89 -2.68 -5.57
N ILE A 11 -5.26 -3.01 -6.71
CA ILE A 11 -4.51 -2.04 -7.54
C ILE A 11 -5.36 -1.70 -8.76
N THR A 12 -6.24 -0.71 -8.60
CA THR A 12 -7.14 -0.23 -9.66
C THR A 12 -6.39 0.60 -10.69
N GLU A 13 -7.02 0.86 -11.84
CA GLU A 13 -6.49 1.79 -12.85
C GLU A 13 -6.25 3.20 -12.29
N TYR A 14 -7.05 3.63 -11.31
CA TYR A 14 -6.84 4.92 -10.66
C TYR A 14 -5.59 4.91 -9.75
N ILE A 15 -5.36 3.83 -8.99
CA ILE A 15 -4.13 3.68 -8.20
C ILE A 15 -2.91 3.64 -9.14
N LYS A 16 -2.98 2.93 -10.26
CA LYS A 16 -1.92 2.94 -11.28
C LYS A 16 -1.67 4.35 -11.80
N HIS A 17 -2.72 5.12 -12.08
CA HIS A 17 -2.60 6.51 -12.50
C HIS A 17 -1.93 7.39 -11.43
N LEU A 18 -2.25 7.21 -10.15
CA LEU A 18 -1.58 7.93 -9.06
C LEU A 18 -0.10 7.54 -8.94
N VAL A 19 0.22 6.26 -9.07
CA VAL A 19 1.61 5.79 -9.08
C VAL A 19 2.37 6.40 -10.26
N GLU A 20 1.79 6.38 -11.47
CA GLU A 20 2.39 7.01 -12.65
C GLU A 20 2.61 8.51 -12.44
N LYS A 21 1.62 9.22 -11.88
CA LYS A 21 1.71 10.65 -11.60
C LYS A 21 2.91 10.99 -10.72
N TYR A 22 3.13 10.26 -9.62
CA TYR A 22 4.18 10.57 -8.65
C TYR A 22 5.53 9.92 -8.98
N PHE A 23 5.53 8.65 -9.37
CA PHE A 23 6.74 7.84 -9.54
C PHE A 23 7.21 7.75 -11.00
N GLY A 24 6.34 8.04 -11.98
CA GLY A 24 6.63 8.04 -13.41
C GLY A 24 7.81 8.94 -13.81
N PRO A 25 7.86 10.21 -13.37
CA PRO A 25 8.98 11.12 -13.70
C PRO A 25 10.36 10.60 -13.30
N CYS A 26 10.44 9.68 -12.33
CA CYS A 26 11.67 9.09 -11.83
C CYS A 26 11.91 7.65 -12.31
N GLY A 27 11.01 7.09 -13.13
CA GLY A 27 11.11 5.71 -13.61
C GLY A 27 10.87 4.65 -12.53
N LEU A 28 10.15 4.98 -11.45
CA LEU A 28 9.99 4.14 -10.25
C LEU A 28 8.61 3.45 -10.17
N VAL A 29 7.85 3.45 -11.26
CA VAL A 29 6.46 2.96 -11.31
C VAL A 29 6.36 1.50 -10.91
N GLU A 30 7.21 0.63 -11.48
CA GLU A 30 7.17 -0.79 -11.17
C GLU A 30 7.62 -1.11 -9.74
N ASP A 31 8.55 -0.33 -9.17
CA ASP A 31 8.97 -0.50 -7.78
C ASP A 31 7.85 -0.11 -6.81
N ALA A 32 7.15 0.99 -7.09
CA ALA A 32 5.98 1.41 -6.32
C ALA A 32 4.83 0.39 -6.43
N LEU A 33 4.51 -0.08 -7.64
CA LEU A 33 3.50 -1.13 -7.84
C LEU A 33 3.92 -2.43 -7.13
N LYS A 34 5.19 -2.81 -7.18
CA LYS A 34 5.72 -3.98 -6.46
C LYS A 34 5.55 -3.84 -4.95
N GLU A 35 5.74 -2.66 -4.38
CA GLU A 35 5.44 -2.44 -2.96
C GLU A 35 3.96 -2.73 -2.66
N LEU A 36 3.05 -2.18 -3.47
CA LEU A 36 1.59 -2.39 -3.32
C LEU A 36 1.18 -3.86 -3.52
N ARG A 37 1.82 -4.58 -4.45
CA ARG A 37 1.61 -6.01 -4.67
C ARG A 37 2.03 -6.84 -3.44
N ASN A 38 3.04 -6.38 -2.70
CA ASN A 38 3.54 -7.04 -1.49
C ASN A 38 2.73 -6.72 -0.22
N LEU A 39 1.69 -5.88 -0.30
CA LEU A 39 0.87 -5.53 0.85
C LEU A 39 0.33 -6.74 1.64
N PRO A 40 -0.27 -7.77 1.01
CA PRO A 40 -0.79 -8.92 1.76
C PRO A 40 0.29 -9.61 2.60
N LYS A 41 1.49 -9.78 2.03
CA LYS A 41 2.63 -10.38 2.70
C LYS A 41 3.13 -9.52 3.86
N ASN A 42 3.19 -8.22 3.67
CA ASN A 42 3.64 -7.27 4.68
C ASN A 42 2.63 -7.17 5.85
N LEU A 43 1.33 -7.16 5.55
CA LEU A 43 0.25 -7.19 6.53
C LEU A 43 0.30 -8.49 7.34
N SER A 44 0.46 -9.65 6.69
CA SER A 44 0.61 -10.95 7.35
C SER A 44 1.75 -10.96 8.37
N LYS A 45 2.92 -10.46 7.97
CA LYS A 45 4.11 -10.43 8.82
C LYS A 45 3.95 -9.53 10.05
N ARG A 46 3.19 -8.43 9.93
CA ARG A 46 3.11 -7.38 10.95
C ARG A 46 1.88 -7.51 11.85
N LEU A 47 0.74 -7.86 11.28
CA LEU A 47 -0.57 -7.89 11.94
C LEU A 47 -1.06 -9.32 12.21
N GLY A 48 -0.35 -10.35 11.74
CA GLY A 48 -0.78 -11.74 11.82
C GLY A 48 -1.75 -12.12 10.71
N CYS A 49 -2.43 -13.27 10.83
CA CYS A 49 -3.13 -13.97 9.74
C CYS A 49 -2.21 -14.30 8.53
N ASP A 50 -2.63 -15.23 7.69
CA ASP A 50 -1.85 -15.60 6.51
C ASP A 50 -2.04 -14.60 5.34
N GLU A 51 -1.19 -14.72 4.32
CA GLU A 51 -1.24 -13.85 3.14
C GLU A 51 -2.58 -13.97 2.39
N HIS A 52 -3.19 -15.16 2.39
CA HIS A 52 -4.45 -15.41 1.68
C HIS A 52 -5.61 -14.64 2.30
N PHE A 53 -5.70 -14.63 3.63
CA PHE A 53 -6.64 -13.80 4.37
C PHE A 53 -6.52 -12.33 3.96
N TRP A 54 -5.29 -11.79 3.90
CA TRP A 54 -5.08 -10.40 3.54
C TRP A 54 -5.39 -10.08 2.08
N GLN A 55 -5.12 -11.01 1.16
CA GLN A 55 -5.56 -10.89 -0.22
C GLN A 55 -7.08 -10.81 -0.30
N GLN A 56 -7.80 -11.70 0.38
CA GLN A 56 -9.26 -11.68 0.41
C GLN A 56 -9.78 -10.39 1.05
N TYR A 57 -9.20 -9.97 2.17
CA TYR A 57 -9.55 -8.71 2.82
C TYR A 57 -9.39 -7.53 1.86
N LEU A 58 -8.22 -7.35 1.25
CA LEU A 58 -8.00 -6.23 0.31
C LEU A 58 -8.89 -6.30 -0.94
N SER A 59 -9.34 -7.51 -1.31
CA SER A 59 -10.20 -7.75 -2.46
C SER A 59 -11.70 -7.72 -2.15
N ASP A 60 -12.10 -7.61 -0.88
CA ASP A 60 -13.49 -7.72 -0.46
C ASP A 60 -14.32 -6.52 -0.97
N PRO A 61 -15.31 -6.76 -1.86
CA PRO A 61 -16.11 -5.71 -2.45
C PRO A 61 -16.95 -4.93 -1.42
N ASN A 62 -17.29 -5.55 -0.28
CA ASN A 62 -18.11 -4.89 0.75
C ASN A 62 -17.38 -3.74 1.44
N ASN A 63 -16.04 -3.76 1.40
CA ASN A 63 -15.19 -2.74 2.00
C ASN A 63 -14.24 -2.10 0.99
N ALA A 64 -14.47 -2.33 -0.32
CA ALA A 64 -13.58 -1.90 -1.39
C ALA A 64 -13.33 -0.39 -1.34
N SER A 65 -14.37 0.43 -1.22
CA SER A 65 -14.20 1.90 -1.17
C SER A 65 -13.29 2.35 -0.03
N GLN A 66 -13.41 1.74 1.16
CA GLN A 66 -12.59 2.13 2.31
C GLN A 66 -11.12 1.73 2.11
N LYS A 67 -10.88 0.52 1.60
CA LYS A 67 -9.53 -0.03 1.39
C LYS A 67 -8.83 0.65 0.20
N LEU A 68 -9.57 0.92 -0.88
CA LEU A 68 -9.07 1.67 -2.02
C LEU A 68 -8.72 3.10 -1.63
N ASN A 69 -9.60 3.79 -0.90
CA ASN A 69 -9.29 5.13 -0.38
C ASN A 69 -8.04 5.12 0.50
N ALA A 70 -7.81 4.06 1.29
CA ALA A 70 -6.60 3.93 2.09
C ALA A 70 -5.35 3.75 1.21
N ILE A 71 -5.40 2.91 0.17
CA ILE A 71 -4.27 2.69 -0.74
C ILE A 71 -3.98 3.97 -1.56
N GLU A 72 -5.02 4.60 -2.09
CA GLU A 72 -4.92 5.90 -2.77
C GLU A 72 -4.32 6.96 -1.84
N GLY A 73 -4.81 7.01 -0.59
CA GLY A 73 -4.29 7.90 0.45
C GLY A 73 -2.82 7.67 0.74
N ALA A 74 -2.38 6.41 0.80
CA ALA A 74 -0.97 6.06 1.02
C ALA A 74 -0.07 6.52 -0.13
N VAL A 75 -0.47 6.25 -1.39
CA VAL A 75 0.28 6.67 -2.58
C VAL A 75 0.36 8.20 -2.63
N ASN A 76 -0.77 8.87 -2.42
CA ASN A 76 -0.85 10.33 -2.45
C ASN A 76 -0.02 10.97 -1.33
N TYR A 77 -0.14 10.48 -0.10
CA TYR A 77 0.61 10.97 1.06
C TYR A 77 2.12 10.87 0.81
N VAL A 78 2.59 9.73 0.33
CA VAL A 78 3.99 9.48 0.02
C VAL A 78 4.50 10.39 -1.09
N GLY A 79 3.75 10.52 -2.19
CA GLY A 79 4.12 11.35 -3.33
C GLY A 79 4.24 12.83 -2.93
N GLU A 80 3.21 13.36 -2.29
CA GLU A 80 3.18 14.75 -1.80
C GLU A 80 4.26 15.02 -0.74
N ARG A 81 4.53 14.06 0.15
CA ARG A 81 5.62 14.17 1.12
C ARG A 81 6.98 14.24 0.44
N ALA A 82 7.24 13.40 -0.57
CA ALA A 82 8.49 13.44 -1.32
C ALA A 82 8.67 14.78 -2.06
N HIS A 83 7.60 15.31 -2.66
CA HIS A 83 7.58 16.66 -3.24
C HIS A 83 7.93 17.72 -2.21
N SER A 84 7.23 17.76 -1.08
CA SER A 84 7.46 18.74 -0.02
C SER A 84 8.90 18.69 0.52
N LEU A 85 9.46 17.48 0.70
CA LEU A 85 10.85 17.31 1.12
C LEU A 85 11.83 17.82 0.06
N SER A 86 11.56 17.61 -1.23
CA SER A 86 12.39 18.14 -2.31
C SER A 86 12.37 19.67 -2.41
N GLU A 87 11.27 20.31 -2.01
CA GLU A 87 11.19 21.78 -1.96
C GLU A 87 11.90 22.37 -0.74
N GLN A 88 11.95 21.63 0.37
CA GLN A 88 12.53 22.10 1.64
C GLN A 88 14.03 21.82 1.78
N HIS A 89 14.59 20.96 0.93
CA HIS A 89 15.94 20.43 1.10
C HIS A 89 16.70 20.34 -0.24
N ASP A 90 18.03 20.24 -0.17
CA ASP A 90 18.92 20.25 -1.35
C ASP A 90 18.96 18.93 -2.15
N LYS A 91 17.94 18.08 -2.05
CA LYS A 91 17.86 16.80 -2.77
C LYS A 91 16.67 16.79 -3.72
N ASP A 92 16.85 16.18 -4.88
CA ASP A 92 15.78 16.11 -5.88
C ASP A 92 14.63 15.18 -5.45
N LEU A 93 13.51 15.30 -6.15
CA LEU A 93 12.31 14.48 -5.93
C LEU A 93 12.62 12.98 -6.02
N CYS A 94 13.44 12.56 -6.99
CA CYS A 94 13.72 11.16 -7.23
C CYS A 94 14.51 10.51 -6.09
N TYR A 95 15.39 11.26 -5.42
CA TYR A 95 16.05 10.84 -4.19
C TYR A 95 15.02 10.52 -3.10
N TYR A 96 14.05 11.42 -2.87
CA TYR A 96 13.04 11.22 -1.84
C TYR A 96 12.04 10.11 -2.16
N LEU A 97 11.64 9.96 -3.42
CA LEU A 97 10.77 8.86 -3.85
C LEU A 97 11.47 7.49 -3.70
N ASN A 98 12.76 7.39 -4.06
CA ASN A 98 13.55 6.17 -3.79
C ASN A 98 13.62 5.88 -2.29
N LEU A 99 13.91 6.91 -1.47
CA LEU A 99 13.99 6.75 -0.02
C LEU A 99 12.67 6.24 0.58
N THR A 100 11.54 6.70 0.04
CA THR A 100 10.24 6.20 0.45
C THR A 100 10.05 4.72 0.13
N LEU A 101 10.42 4.29 -1.09
CA LEU A 101 10.32 2.88 -1.49
C LEU A 101 11.25 1.99 -0.66
N ASP A 102 12.49 2.44 -0.41
CA ASP A 102 13.46 1.74 0.44
C ASP A 102 12.92 1.52 1.86
N LYS A 103 12.18 2.50 2.38
CA LYS A 103 11.56 2.44 3.71
C LYS A 103 10.18 1.79 3.71
N GLN A 104 9.63 1.47 2.54
CA GLN A 104 8.27 0.96 2.37
C GLN A 104 7.22 1.89 3.03
N GLU A 105 7.32 3.21 2.83
CA GLU A 105 6.43 4.13 3.57
C GLU A 105 4.95 3.99 3.18
N MET A 106 4.62 3.56 1.95
CA MET A 106 3.22 3.28 1.59
C MET A 106 2.67 2.12 2.42
N THR A 107 3.45 1.05 2.54
CA THR A 107 3.12 -0.11 3.37
C THR A 107 3.00 0.29 4.84
N ASN A 108 3.96 1.05 5.38
CA ASN A 108 3.93 1.46 6.78
C ASN A 108 2.72 2.36 7.08
N TRP A 109 2.39 3.29 6.19
CA TRP A 109 1.21 4.12 6.33
C TRP A 109 -0.07 3.27 6.35
N LEU A 110 -0.17 2.27 5.46
CA LEU A 110 -1.31 1.36 5.42
C LEU A 110 -1.41 0.45 6.64
N LEU A 111 -0.28 0.01 7.19
CA LEU A 111 -0.23 -0.75 8.44
C LEU A 111 -0.78 0.09 9.59
N ASP A 112 -0.28 1.30 9.75
CA ASP A 112 -0.72 2.22 10.80
C ASP A 112 -2.21 2.55 10.64
N TYR A 113 -2.66 2.79 9.41
CA TYR A 113 -4.07 3.03 9.13
C TYR A 113 -4.94 1.81 9.47
N THR A 114 -4.48 0.61 9.11
CA THR A 114 -5.22 -0.63 9.33
C THR A 114 -5.33 -0.97 10.82
N GLU A 115 -4.24 -0.80 11.56
CA GLU A 115 -4.18 -1.07 13.01
C GLU A 115 -5.04 -0.09 13.82
N ASN A 116 -5.08 1.19 13.42
CA ASN A 116 -5.75 2.23 14.21
C ASN A 116 -7.19 2.52 13.77
N PHE A 117 -7.55 2.30 12.50
CA PHE A 117 -8.82 2.79 11.96
C PHE A 117 -9.67 1.73 11.25
N LEU A 118 -9.07 0.70 10.64
CA LEU A 118 -9.85 -0.31 9.91
C LEU A 118 -10.28 -1.48 10.78
N ILE A 119 -9.50 -1.82 11.80
CA ILE A 119 -9.75 -3.01 12.61
C ILE A 119 -9.66 -2.63 14.09
N PRO A 120 -10.74 -2.81 14.89
CA PRO A 120 -10.68 -2.59 16.33
C PRO A 120 -9.59 -3.48 16.94
N VAL A 121 -8.65 -2.89 17.67
CA VAL A 121 -7.48 -3.56 18.30
C VAL A 121 -7.87 -4.80 19.14
N GLU A 122 -9.09 -4.84 19.68
CA GLU A 122 -9.66 -5.96 20.44
C GLU A 122 -9.87 -7.23 19.61
N LYS A 123 -10.05 -7.10 18.28
CA LYS A 123 -10.30 -8.22 17.38
C LYS A 123 -9.04 -9.03 17.07
N TYR A 124 -7.82 -8.46 17.07
CA TYR A 124 -6.59 -9.23 16.79
C TYR A 124 -6.08 -10.06 17.95
N LYS A 125 -6.28 -9.60 19.20
CA LYS A 125 -5.78 -10.32 20.39
C LYS A 125 -6.49 -11.66 20.59
N ASN A 126 -7.70 -11.80 20.06
CA ASN A 126 -8.39 -13.07 19.94
C ASN A 126 -8.20 -13.58 18.51
N ARG A 127 -7.67 -14.78 18.31
CA ARG A 127 -7.45 -15.44 17.00
C ARG A 127 -8.67 -15.54 16.05
N ARG A 128 -9.82 -14.95 16.39
CA ARG A 128 -11.09 -15.08 15.67
C ARG A 128 -11.21 -14.26 14.39
N VAL A 129 -10.31 -13.31 14.12
CA VAL A 129 -10.38 -12.51 12.86
C VAL A 129 -10.01 -13.33 11.64
N CYS A 130 -9.12 -14.32 11.78
CA CYS A 130 -8.65 -15.11 10.65
C CYS A 130 -9.60 -16.30 10.31
N GLU A 131 -10.74 -16.45 10.97
CA GLU A 131 -11.65 -17.62 10.87
C GLU A 131 -13.10 -17.27 10.48
N GLU A 132 -13.42 -16.00 10.20
CA GLU A 132 -14.74 -15.58 9.65
C GLU A 132 -14.70 -15.50 8.12
#